data_AF-A0A1B0AKZ4-F1
#
_entry.id   AF-A0A1B0AKZ4-F1
#
_cell.length_a   1.000
_cell.length_b   1.000
_cell.length_c   1.000
_cell.angle_alpha   90.00
_cell.angle_beta   90.00
_cell.angle_gamma   90.00
#
_symmetry.space_group_name_H-M   'P 1'
#
loop_
_entity.id
_entity.type
_entity.pdbx_description
1 polymer ?
#
loop_
_entity_poly.entity_id
_entity_poly.type
_entity_poly.pdbx_seq_one_letter_code
_entity_poly.pdbx_strand_id
1 'polypeptide(L)'
;MFFKISLQVEGTLSVQPQANPVRGFEEYFLNLTVENNQRNPWFVEFWEDRFQCRYPGSSSTPYNNYNRTCTTEERLSRENTDFEDQLQFVSDAVMAFAYALRDMHRDLCGGRPSLCEAMKPTKGGDLLKYLRKVQFEGKTK
;
A
#
# COMPACT_ATOMS: atom_id res chain seq x y z
N MET A 1 1.53 10.01 20.61
CA MET A 1 0.84 10.98 19.73
C MET A 1 -0.64 10.90 20.05
N PHE A 2 -1.28 11.98 20.50
CA PHE A 2 -2.70 12.00 20.89
C PHE A 2 -3.54 12.39 19.67
N PHE A 3 -4.51 11.56 19.29
CA PHE A 3 -5.43 11.86 18.20
C PHE A 3 -6.66 12.63 18.69
N LYS A 4 -7.33 13.34 17.77
CA LYS A 4 -8.67 13.88 18.00
C LYS A 4 -9.63 12.71 18.24
N ILE A 5 -9.96 12.52 19.50
CA ILE A 5 -10.86 11.49 19.97
C ILE A 5 -12.26 12.12 20.06
N SER A 6 -13.30 11.41 19.62
CA SER A 6 -14.70 11.85 19.75
C SER A 6 -15.05 12.14 21.21
N LEU A 7 -16.00 13.04 21.48
CA LEU A 7 -16.38 13.44 22.86
C LEU A 7 -16.72 12.24 23.76
N GLN A 8 -17.17 11.13 23.18
CA GLN A 8 -17.53 9.90 23.91
C GLN A 8 -16.34 9.12 24.46
N VAL A 9 -15.11 9.43 24.03
CA VAL A 9 -13.89 8.72 24.41
C VAL A 9 -12.84 9.65 25.03
N GLU A 10 -13.24 10.88 25.37
CA GLU A 10 -12.42 11.85 26.10
C GLU A 10 -11.90 11.24 27.42
N GLY A 11 -10.59 11.33 27.67
CA GLY A 11 -9.93 10.73 28.83
C GLY A 11 -9.43 9.29 28.63
N THR A 12 -9.64 8.67 27.47
CA THR A 12 -9.12 7.33 27.17
C THR A 12 -7.62 7.37 26.85
N LEU A 13 -6.85 6.44 27.43
CA LEU A 13 -5.44 6.21 27.09
C LEU A 13 -5.31 5.03 26.13
N SER A 14 -4.73 5.28 24.96
CA SER A 14 -4.42 4.26 23.95
C SER A 14 -2.93 4.21 23.65
N VAL A 15 -2.38 3.02 23.44
CA VAL A 15 -1.01 2.80 22.97
C VAL A 15 -1.06 2.31 21.54
N GLN A 16 -0.25 2.92 20.67
CA GLN A 16 -0.11 2.51 19.28
C GLN A 16 1.37 2.34 18.94
N PRO A 17 1.72 1.39 18.07
CA PRO A 17 3.07 1.28 17.54
C PRO A 17 3.51 2.60 16.90
N GLN A 18 4.76 3.00 17.13
CA GLN A 18 5.32 4.14 16.43
C GLN A 18 5.59 3.75 14.98
N ALA A 19 4.92 4.42 14.06
CA ALA A 19 5.16 4.34 12.63
C ALA A 19 5.61 5.70 12.10
N ASN A 20 6.40 5.70 11.03
CA ASN A 20 6.87 6.91 10.35
C ASN A 20 6.26 6.98 8.95
N PRO A 21 6.06 8.19 8.41
CA PRO A 21 5.58 8.35 7.04
C PRO A 21 6.51 7.67 6.03
N VAL A 22 5.93 6.94 5.06
CA VAL A 22 6.69 6.34 3.98
C VAL A 22 6.98 7.40 2.92
N ARG A 23 8.27 7.75 2.77
CA ARG A 23 8.69 8.80 1.86
C ARG A 23 8.25 8.52 0.43
N GLY A 24 7.59 9.50 -0.19
CA GLY A 24 7.13 9.44 -1.58
C GLY A 24 5.82 8.68 -1.80
N PHE A 25 5.30 7.95 -0.81
CA PHE A 25 4.01 7.26 -0.96
C PHE A 25 2.86 8.24 -1.13
N GLU A 26 2.84 9.29 -0.31
CA GLU A 26 1.80 10.31 -0.36
C GLU A 26 1.78 11.03 -1.72
N GLU A 27 2.94 11.48 -2.21
CA GLU A 27 3.06 12.11 -3.53
C GLU A 27 2.65 11.15 -4.65
N TYR A 28 3.05 9.88 -4.57
CA TYR A 28 2.62 8.85 -5.49
C TYR A 28 1.09 8.71 -5.50
N PHE A 29 0.48 8.56 -4.33
CA PHE A 29 -0.95 8.29 -4.18
C PHE A 29 -1.81 9.49 -4.62
N LEU A 30 -1.43 10.71 -4.26
CA LEU A 30 -2.15 11.93 -4.64
C LEU A 30 -2.11 12.18 -6.16
N ASN A 31 -1.09 11.68 -6.85
CA ASN A 31 -0.98 11.78 -8.31
C ASN A 31 -1.77 10.69 -9.06
N LEU A 32 -2.40 9.74 -8.36
CA LEU A 32 -3.22 8.72 -8.99
C LEU A 32 -4.55 9.30 -9.47
N THR A 33 -4.95 8.89 -10.67
CA THR A 33 -6.25 9.18 -11.28
C THR A 33 -6.82 7.88 -11.83
N VAL A 34 -8.13 7.87 -12.13
CA VAL A 34 -8.78 6.66 -12.67
C VAL A 34 -8.15 6.25 -14.01
N GLU A 35 -7.71 7.22 -14.81
CA GLU A 35 -7.10 6.99 -16.12
C GLU A 35 -5.70 6.36 -16.02
N ASN A 36 -4.92 6.76 -15.01
CA ASN A 36 -3.53 6.30 -14.85
C ASN A 36 -3.41 5.01 -14.03
N ASN A 37 -4.47 4.59 -13.33
CA ASN A 37 -4.45 3.45 -12.41
C ASN A 37 -5.44 2.33 -12.80
N GLN A 38 -5.31 1.80 -14.01
CA GLN A 38 -6.12 0.66 -14.45
C GLN A 38 -5.71 -0.68 -13.81
N ARG A 39 -4.59 -0.71 -13.09
CA ARG A 39 -4.09 -1.92 -12.42
C ARG A 39 -4.96 -2.30 -11.22
N ASN A 40 -5.52 -1.33 -10.52
CA ASN A 40 -6.31 -1.56 -9.32
C ASN A 40 -7.81 -1.60 -9.69
N PRO A 41 -8.48 -2.77 -9.66
CA PRO A 41 -9.87 -2.89 -10.08
C PRO A 41 -10.85 -2.16 -9.15
N TRP A 42 -10.45 -1.88 -7.90
CA TRP A 42 -11.28 -1.17 -6.91
C TRP A 42 -11.08 0.34 -6.94
N PHE A 43 -10.17 0.87 -7.78
CA PHE A 43 -9.86 2.29 -7.75
C PHE A 43 -11.02 3.16 -8.27
N VAL A 44 -11.80 2.64 -9.21
CA VAL A 44 -13.03 3.29 -9.69
C VAL A 44 -14.05 3.41 -8.55
N GLU A 45 -14.29 2.32 -7.83
CA GLU A 45 -15.21 2.29 -6.69
C GLU A 45 -14.78 3.28 -5.59
N PHE A 46 -13.49 3.28 -5.25
CA PHE A 46 -12.91 4.26 -4.32
C PHE A 46 -13.14 5.71 -4.78
N TRP A 47 -12.96 5.99 -6.06
CA TRP A 47 -13.12 7.33 -6.61
C TRP A 47 -14.58 7.80 -6.54
N GLU A 48 -15.51 6.91 -6.89
CA GLU A 48 -16.95 7.19 -6.86
C GLU A 48 -17.44 7.46 -5.43
N ASP A 49 -17.00 6.67 -4.45
CA ASP A 49 -17.29 6.92 -3.03
C ASP A 49 -16.64 8.21 -2.54
N ARG A 50 -15.37 8.46 -2.89
CA ARG A 50 -14.64 9.64 -2.39
C ARG A 50 -15.26 10.95 -2.84
N PHE A 51 -15.64 11.04 -4.11
CA PHE A 51 -16.15 12.25 -4.75
C PHE A 51 -17.68 12.26 -4.89
N GLN A 52 -18.36 11.20 -4.45
CA GLN A 52 -19.82 11.05 -4.47
C GLN A 52 -20.39 11.29 -5.88
N CYS A 53 -19.76 10.66 -6.86
CA CYS A 53 -20.08 10.80 -8.27
C CYS A 53 -19.95 9.45 -8.98
N ARG A 54 -20.61 9.29 -10.13
CA ARG A 54 -20.51 8.11 -10.98
C ARG A 54 -19.49 8.33 -12.09
N TYR A 55 -18.53 7.40 -12.24
CA TYR A 55 -17.54 7.50 -13.29
C TYR A 55 -18.12 7.01 -14.64
N PRO A 56 -17.97 7.77 -15.74
CA PRO A 56 -18.58 7.39 -17.01
C PRO A 56 -17.90 6.15 -17.60
N GLY A 57 -18.69 5.14 -18.00
CA GLY A 57 -18.16 3.90 -18.58
C GLY A 57 -17.50 2.95 -17.57
N SER A 58 -17.72 3.14 -16.27
CA SER A 58 -17.26 2.22 -15.23
C SER A 58 -17.97 0.87 -15.24
N SER A 59 -17.33 -0.13 -14.63
CA SER A 59 -17.96 -1.40 -14.25
C SER A 59 -19.12 -1.17 -13.26
N SER A 60 -19.93 -2.21 -13.03
CA SER A 60 -21.00 -2.11 -12.03
C SER A 60 -20.41 -1.96 -10.63
N THR A 61 -20.57 -0.78 -10.02
CA THR A 61 -20.22 -0.55 -8.61
C THR A 61 -21.50 -0.30 -7.78
N PRO A 62 -21.42 -0.36 -6.43
CA PRO A 62 -22.53 0.03 -5.55
C PRO A 62 -22.99 1.49 -5.72
N TYR A 63 -22.17 2.32 -6.37
CA TYR A 63 -22.31 3.77 -6.46
C TYR A 63 -22.87 4.25 -7.81
N ASN A 64 -23.26 3.32 -8.68
CA ASN A 64 -23.83 3.62 -10.00
C ASN A 64 -25.18 4.37 -9.94
N ASN A 65 -25.77 4.52 -8.77
CA ASN A 65 -26.99 5.29 -8.50
C ASN A 65 -26.74 6.78 -8.24
N TYR A 66 -25.48 7.24 -8.19
CA TYR A 66 -25.20 8.66 -8.07
C TYR A 66 -25.73 9.44 -9.29
N ASN A 67 -26.48 10.52 -9.02
CA ASN A 67 -27.04 11.39 -10.05
C ASN A 67 -25.98 12.28 -10.72
N ARG A 68 -24.87 12.56 -10.02
CA ARG A 68 -23.75 13.35 -10.52
C ARG A 68 -22.76 12.42 -11.23
N THR A 69 -22.40 12.77 -12.46
CA THR A 69 -21.25 12.14 -13.15
C THR A 69 -19.96 12.81 -12.69
N CYS A 70 -18.90 12.03 -12.45
CA CYS A 70 -17.57 12.58 -12.15
C CYS A 70 -17.07 13.37 -13.36
N THR A 71 -16.40 14.50 -13.12
CA THR A 71 -15.60 15.15 -14.17
C THR A 71 -14.22 14.50 -14.21
N THR A 72 -13.32 14.99 -15.06
CA THR A 72 -11.91 14.59 -15.05
C THR A 72 -11.06 15.62 -14.29
N GLU A 73 -11.70 16.47 -13.50
CA GLU A 73 -11.07 17.59 -12.79
C GLU A 73 -10.87 17.30 -11.30
N GLU A 74 -11.56 16.29 -10.76
CA GLU A 74 -11.39 15.83 -9.40
C GLU A 74 -9.94 15.37 -9.17
N ARG A 75 -9.37 15.78 -8.04
CA ARG A 75 -8.00 15.40 -7.64
C ARG A 75 -7.95 15.08 -6.16
N LEU A 76 -7.13 14.10 -5.83
CA LEU A 76 -6.74 13.82 -4.46
C LEU A 76 -5.80 14.94 -3.99
N SER A 77 -6.02 15.41 -2.78
CA SER A 77 -5.23 16.42 -2.10
C SER A 77 -5.02 16.02 -0.64
N ARG A 78 -4.07 16.66 0.04
CA ARG A 78 -3.77 16.38 1.45
C ARG A 78 -4.95 16.71 2.36
N GLU A 79 -5.75 17.70 1.98
CA GLU A 79 -6.93 18.14 2.74
C GLU A 79 -8.11 17.19 2.57
N ASN A 80 -8.14 16.42 1.49
CA ASN A 80 -9.20 15.49 1.17
C ASN A 80 -8.75 14.02 1.24
N THR A 81 -7.57 13.70 1.73
CA THR A 81 -7.12 12.30 1.79
C THR A 81 -6.50 12.02 3.15
N ASP A 82 -7.17 11.15 3.91
CA ASP A 82 -6.63 10.63 5.17
C ASP A 82 -5.73 9.43 4.85
N PHE A 83 -4.45 9.55 5.20
CA PHE A 83 -3.49 8.47 5.03
C PHE A 83 -3.45 7.59 6.28
N GLU A 84 -3.30 6.29 6.07
CA GLU A 84 -3.06 5.34 7.16
C GLU A 84 -1.67 5.59 7.76
N ASP A 85 -1.61 5.84 9.07
CA ASP A 85 -0.36 6.13 9.78
C ASP A 85 0.57 4.92 9.85
N GLN A 86 0.02 3.71 9.70
CA GLN A 86 0.74 2.44 9.82
C GLN A 86 1.29 1.88 8.50
N LEU A 87 1.31 2.67 7.42
CA LEU A 87 1.82 2.26 6.11
C LEU A 87 3.28 1.77 6.12
N GLN A 88 4.09 2.24 7.08
CA GLN A 88 5.46 1.76 7.26
C GLN A 88 5.50 0.23 7.40
N PHE A 89 4.63 -0.36 8.21
CA PHE A 89 4.67 -1.80 8.47
C PHE A 89 4.36 -2.62 7.22
N VAL A 90 3.50 -2.11 6.35
CA VAL A 90 3.19 -2.74 5.05
C VAL A 90 4.42 -2.69 4.15
N SER A 91 5.05 -1.52 4.04
CA SER A 91 6.29 -1.35 3.27
C SER A 91 7.41 -2.26 3.79
N ASP A 92 7.65 -2.26 5.10
CA ASP A 92 8.69 -3.07 5.73
C ASP A 92 8.43 -4.57 5.57
N ALA A 93 7.16 -5.02 5.60
CA ALA A 93 6.82 -6.40 5.32
C ALA A 93 7.20 -6.81 3.88
N VAL A 94 6.85 -5.99 2.89
CA VAL A 94 7.23 -6.24 1.48
C VAL A 94 8.75 -6.25 1.31
N MET A 95 9.43 -5.29 1.94
CA MET A 95 10.89 -5.24 1.93
C MET A 95 11.49 -6.50 2.57
N ALA A 96 10.94 -7.01 3.67
CA ALA A 96 11.42 -8.24 4.29
C ALA A 96 11.43 -9.42 3.31
N PHE A 97 10.36 -9.59 2.52
CA PHE A 97 10.32 -10.59 1.46
C PHE A 97 11.35 -10.33 0.36
N ALA A 98 11.52 -9.08 -0.06
CA ALA A 98 12.51 -8.72 -1.08
C ALA A 98 13.95 -9.04 -0.62
N TYR A 99 14.30 -8.70 0.62
CA TYR A 99 15.61 -9.02 1.22
C TYR A 99 15.81 -10.53 1.35
N ALA A 100 14.79 -11.28 1.80
CA ALA A 100 14.87 -12.74 1.90
C ALA A 100 15.08 -13.40 0.53
N LEU A 101 14.32 -12.99 -0.49
CA LEU A 101 14.44 -13.52 -1.85
C LEU A 101 15.79 -13.18 -2.48
N ARG A 102 16.30 -11.97 -2.24
CA ARG A 102 17.64 -11.55 -2.68
C ARG A 102 18.73 -12.42 -2.06
N ASP A 103 18.69 -12.64 -0.75
CA ASP A 103 19.71 -13.42 -0.05
C ASP A 103 19.63 -14.91 -0.45
N MET A 104 18.43 -15.46 -0.61
CA MET A 104 18.21 -16.79 -1.17
C MET A 104 18.75 -16.92 -2.60
N HIS A 105 18.49 -15.92 -3.44
CA HIS A 105 18.98 -15.89 -4.83
C HIS A 105 20.51 -15.79 -4.89
N ARG A 106 21.13 -14.99 -4.04
CA ARG A 106 22.59 -14.90 -3.95
C ARG A 106 23.21 -16.25 -3.57
N ASP A 107 22.64 -16.93 -2.59
CA ASP A 107 23.17 -18.20 -2.09
C ASP A 107 22.96 -19.37 -3.07
N LEU A 108 21.79 -19.44 -3.71
CA LEU A 108 21.42 -20.56 -4.59
C LEU A 108 21.82 -20.36 -6.05
N CYS A 109 21.75 -19.12 -6.54
CA CYS A 109 21.97 -18.79 -7.96
C CYS A 109 23.31 -18.05 -8.19
N GLY A 110 24.09 -17.78 -7.14
CA GLY A 110 25.39 -17.12 -7.24
C GLY A 110 25.33 -15.70 -7.80
N GLY A 111 24.18 -15.01 -7.64
CA GLY A 111 23.99 -13.64 -8.13
C GLY A 111 23.85 -13.49 -9.64
N ARG A 112 23.64 -14.59 -10.39
CA ARG A 112 23.40 -14.53 -11.83
C ARG A 112 22.06 -13.83 -12.14
N PRO A 113 21.94 -13.06 -13.24
CA PRO A 113 20.66 -12.52 -13.67
C PRO A 113 19.63 -13.62 -13.85
N SER A 114 18.36 -13.35 -13.52
CA SER A 114 17.22 -14.29 -13.56
C SER A 114 17.22 -15.39 -12.48
N LEU A 115 16.09 -16.11 -12.37
CA LEU A 115 15.92 -17.22 -11.45
C LEU A 115 16.61 -18.49 -11.99
N CYS A 116 17.43 -19.12 -11.15
CA CYS A 116 18.01 -20.44 -11.44
C CYS A 116 17.03 -21.57 -11.11
N GLU A 117 17.33 -22.78 -11.59
CA GLU A 117 16.48 -23.96 -11.40
C GLU A 117 16.29 -24.34 -9.92
N ALA A 118 17.26 -24.01 -9.05
CA ALA A 118 17.13 -24.21 -7.61
C ALA A 118 16.03 -23.35 -6.95
N MET A 119 15.56 -22.29 -7.63
CA MET A 119 14.45 -21.44 -7.18
C MET A 119 13.15 -21.68 -7.96
N LYS A 120 13.11 -22.68 -8.86
CA LYS A 120 11.94 -23.02 -9.70
C LYS A 120 11.47 -24.47 -9.44
N PRO A 121 10.41 -24.70 -8.65
CA PRO A 121 9.70 -23.75 -7.79
C PRO A 121 10.46 -23.49 -6.48
N THR A 122 10.23 -22.31 -5.90
CA THR A 122 10.78 -21.96 -4.58
C THR A 122 10.07 -22.78 -3.50
N LYS A 123 10.83 -23.52 -2.69
CA LYS A 123 10.29 -24.27 -1.55
C LYS A 123 10.03 -23.31 -0.38
N GLY A 124 8.77 -23.22 0.07
CA GLY A 124 8.40 -22.30 1.16
C GLY A 124 9.18 -22.52 2.46
N GLY A 125 9.53 -23.76 2.79
CA GLY A 125 10.36 -24.08 3.96
C GLY A 125 11.78 -23.54 3.86
N ASP A 126 12.35 -23.41 2.66
CA ASP A 126 13.66 -22.80 2.46
C ASP A 126 13.56 -21.28 2.52
N LEU A 127 12.56 -20.67 1.88
CA LEU A 127 12.29 -19.23 1.99
C LEU A 127 12.09 -18.79 3.46
N LEU A 128 11.41 -19.59 4.27
CA LEU A 128 11.21 -19.30 5.69
C LEU A 128 12.52 -19.21 6.47
N LYS A 129 13.55 -19.99 6.11
CA LYS A 129 14.88 -19.91 6.74
C LYS A 129 15.53 -18.55 6.47
N TYR A 130 15.33 -18.01 5.28
CA TYR A 130 15.83 -16.68 4.90
C TYR A 130 15.03 -15.59 5.61
N LEU A 131 13.68 -15.65 5.58
CA LEU A 131 12.81 -14.68 6.27
C LEU A 131 13.14 -14.54 7.76
N ARG A 132 13.46 -15.63 8.46
CA ARG A 132 13.84 -15.61 9.88
C ARG A 132 15.17 -14.90 10.17
N LYS A 133 16.01 -14.69 9.17
CA LYS A 133 17.34 -14.08 9.28
C LYS A 133 17.42 -12.69 8.63
N VAL A 134 16.31 -12.21 8.07
CA VAL A 134 16.27 -10.91 7.39
C VAL A 134 16.65 -9.80 8.36
N GLN A 135 17.59 -8.97 7.93
CA GLN A 135 17.98 -7.76 8.62
C GLN A 135 18.17 -6.65 7.59
N PHE A 136 17.43 -5.57 7.73
CA PHE A 136 17.57 -4.37 6.93
C PHE A 136 17.18 -3.14 7.73
N GLU A 137 17.67 -1.98 7.32
CA GLU A 137 17.23 -0.69 7.85
C GLU A 137 16.03 -0.21 7.02
N GLY A 138 14.87 -0.07 7.67
CA GLY A 138 13.67 0.52 7.05
C GLY A 138 13.96 1.95 6.59
N LYS A 139 13.42 2.33 5.43
CA LYS A 139 13.61 3.67 4.85
C LYS A 139 12.67 4.68 5.52
N THR A 140 12.96 5.02 6.77
CA THR A 140 12.19 6.02 7.55
C THR A 140 13.04 7.15 8.10
N LYS A 141 14.17 7.46 7.45
CA LYS A 141 14.96 8.68 7.70
C LYS A 141 14.77 9.69 6.57
#